data_AF-K7FNS1-F1
#
_entry.id   AF-K7FNS1-F1
#
_cell.length_a   1.000
_cell.length_b   1.000
_cell.length_c   1.000
_cell.angle_alpha   90.00
_cell.angle_beta   90.00
_cell.angle_gamma   90.00
#
_symmetry.space_group_name_H-M   'P 1'
#
loop_
_entity.id
_entity.type
_entity.pdbx_description
1 polymer ?
#
loop_
_entity_poly.entity_id
_entity_poly.type
_entity_poly.pdbx_seq_one_letter_code
_entity_poly.pdbx_strand_id
1 'polypeptide(L)'
;MEDDSLHHQYLEFKGFITAPQDLVKVMTLCPIEHLRKKSLKILQLYVDKFDAEGKYTLFRCLLKTSNHAGVEGYVIQNIKNQIDLSLKRANDCKWFTGPHLVSLLDLVLLLPEGAETDLLQNSDRIMASLNLLRYLVIKDNEHINQTGVWTELNKIKQNFLKPLHTGLNMSRAHYEAEIKSKKENRQASQNCKTVCSLTVGGEKMPNMTTEMQLQVLHSALFTFDLIESVLARVEELIELKIKTVADKNIGGQMKHSMS
;
A
#
# COMPACT_ATOMS: atom_id res chain seq x y z
N MET A 1 26.62 6.87 -15.83
CA MET A 1 25.53 6.17 -16.53
C MET A 1 24.29 7.01 -16.45
N GLU A 2 23.66 7.23 -17.59
CA GLU A 2 22.39 7.96 -17.71
C GLU A 2 21.25 7.13 -17.11
N ASP A 3 20.13 7.77 -16.78
CA ASP A 3 18.93 7.07 -16.34
C ASP A 3 18.33 6.27 -17.51
N ASP A 4 17.60 5.21 -17.20
CA ASP A 4 16.99 4.29 -18.18
C ASP A 4 17.98 3.57 -19.13
N SER A 5 19.29 3.61 -18.86
CA SER A 5 20.34 3.07 -19.75
C SER A 5 20.68 1.59 -19.53
N LEU A 6 20.29 1.00 -18.40
CA LEU A 6 20.59 -0.39 -18.06
C LEU A 6 19.44 -1.31 -18.49
N HIS A 7 19.71 -2.20 -19.45
CA HIS A 7 18.68 -3.07 -20.02
C HIS A 7 18.20 -4.16 -19.06
N HIS A 8 16.92 -4.54 -19.16
CA HIS A 8 16.34 -5.64 -18.36
C HIS A 8 17.12 -6.95 -18.41
N GLN A 9 17.81 -7.26 -19.51
CA GLN A 9 18.63 -8.47 -19.68
C GLN A 9 19.69 -8.64 -18.59
N TYR A 10 20.18 -7.53 -18.00
CA TYR A 10 21.13 -7.62 -16.89
C TYR A 10 20.53 -8.29 -15.64
N LEU A 11 19.20 -8.30 -15.50
CA LEU A 11 18.50 -9.00 -14.41
C LEU A 11 18.54 -10.52 -14.55
N GLU A 12 18.98 -11.07 -15.70
CA GLU A 12 19.25 -12.50 -15.85
C GLU A 12 20.45 -12.95 -15.01
N PHE A 13 21.37 -12.02 -14.70
CA PHE A 13 22.50 -12.29 -13.83
C PHE A 13 22.07 -12.18 -12.37
N LYS A 14 22.27 -13.27 -11.60
CA LYS A 14 21.89 -13.37 -10.19
C LYS A 14 22.29 -12.15 -9.35
N GLY A 15 23.49 -11.63 -9.55
CA GLY A 15 24.01 -10.47 -8.81
C GLY A 15 23.12 -9.22 -8.92
N PHE A 16 22.49 -9.01 -10.08
CA PHE A 16 21.63 -7.85 -10.32
C PHE A 16 20.25 -7.98 -9.66
N ILE A 17 19.81 -9.19 -9.32
CA ILE A 17 18.59 -9.43 -8.53
C ILE A 17 18.89 -9.45 -7.03
N THR A 18 20.00 -10.07 -6.62
CA THR A 18 20.33 -10.18 -5.20
C THR A 18 20.79 -8.84 -4.61
N ALA A 19 21.47 -7.98 -5.38
CA ALA A 19 21.93 -6.70 -4.87
C ALA A 19 20.79 -5.80 -4.32
N PRO A 20 19.66 -5.59 -5.03
CA PRO A 20 18.49 -4.92 -4.46
C PRO A 20 17.95 -5.56 -3.19
N GLN A 21 17.93 -6.90 -3.12
CA GLN A 21 17.45 -7.62 -1.93
C GLN A 21 18.39 -7.43 -0.73
N ASP A 22 19.70 -7.42 -0.96
CA ASP A 22 20.69 -7.17 0.09
C ASP A 22 20.63 -5.71 0.55
N LEU A 23 20.38 -4.76 -0.35
CA LEU A 23 20.10 -3.36 0.02
C LEU A 23 18.86 -3.27 0.92
N VAL A 24 17.79 -4.01 0.62
CA VAL A 24 16.60 -4.08 1.48
C VAL A 24 16.95 -4.62 2.87
N LYS A 25 17.76 -5.68 2.98
CA LYS A 25 18.24 -6.18 4.29
C LYS A 25 19.01 -5.10 5.05
N VAL A 26 19.89 -4.35 4.38
CA VAL A 26 20.58 -3.23 5.03
C VAL A 26 19.59 -2.15 5.47
N MET A 27 18.58 -1.84 4.64
CA MET A 27 17.56 -0.83 4.95
C MET A 27 16.72 -1.19 6.17
N THR A 28 16.47 -2.47 6.44
CA THR A 28 15.54 -2.91 7.51
C THR A 28 16.25 -3.45 8.74
N LEU A 29 17.42 -4.08 8.58
CA LEU A 29 18.11 -4.80 9.66
C LEU A 29 19.38 -4.12 10.17
N CYS A 30 19.97 -3.19 9.42
CA CYS A 30 21.22 -2.53 9.86
C CYS A 30 20.95 -1.62 11.06
N PRO A 31 21.71 -1.73 12.18
CA PRO A 31 21.48 -0.89 13.36
C PRO A 31 21.83 0.59 13.11
N ILE A 32 22.69 0.87 12.13
CA ILE A 32 23.18 2.22 11.84
C ILE A 32 22.21 2.94 10.89
N GLU A 33 21.49 3.94 11.41
CA GLU A 33 20.47 4.69 10.67
C GLU A 33 21.00 5.35 9.39
N HIS A 34 22.20 5.93 9.44
CA HIS A 34 22.83 6.53 8.27
C HIS A 34 23.05 5.52 7.14
N LEU A 35 23.40 4.26 7.47
CA LEU A 35 23.55 3.20 6.47
C LEU A 35 22.20 2.75 5.92
N ARG A 36 21.17 2.63 6.77
CA ARG A 36 19.80 2.36 6.29
C ARG A 36 19.34 3.41 5.26
N LYS A 37 19.50 4.69 5.60
CA LYS A 37 19.17 5.82 4.70
C LYS A 37 20.00 5.82 3.42
N LYS A 38 21.30 5.52 3.51
CA LYS A 38 22.17 5.42 2.33
C LYS A 38 21.77 4.25 1.43
N SER A 39 21.41 3.10 2.00
CA SER A 39 20.96 1.93 1.26
C SER A 39 19.69 2.22 0.45
N LEU A 40 18.71 2.91 1.04
CA LEU A 40 17.51 3.37 0.33
C LEU A 40 17.87 4.26 -0.88
N LYS A 41 18.79 5.20 -0.72
CA LYS A 41 19.25 6.06 -1.83
C LYS A 41 19.93 5.26 -2.94
N ILE A 42 20.75 4.26 -2.58
CA ILE A 42 21.41 3.38 -3.56
C ILE A 42 20.36 2.52 -4.28
N LEU A 43 19.36 2.00 -3.58
CA LEU A 43 18.26 1.26 -4.19
C LEU A 43 17.51 2.13 -5.20
N GLN A 44 17.23 3.40 -4.87
CA GLN A 44 16.57 4.30 -5.82
C GLN A 44 17.44 4.54 -7.06
N LEU A 45 18.73 4.87 -6.86
CA LEU A 45 19.66 5.04 -7.98
C LEU A 45 19.71 3.79 -8.86
N TYR A 46 19.71 2.61 -8.25
CA TYR A 46 19.69 1.34 -8.96
C TYR A 46 18.44 1.18 -9.83
N VAL A 47 17.26 1.45 -9.27
CA VAL A 47 15.98 1.45 -10.00
C VAL A 47 16.00 2.46 -11.15
N ASP A 48 16.49 3.68 -10.92
CA ASP A 48 16.52 4.76 -11.91
C ASP A 48 17.40 4.43 -13.13
N LYS A 49 18.42 3.57 -12.96
CA LYS A 49 19.27 3.14 -14.08
C LYS A 49 18.61 2.13 -15.00
N PHE A 50 17.68 1.32 -14.53
CA PHE A 50 17.06 0.30 -15.38
C PHE A 50 16.05 0.88 -16.38
N ASP A 51 15.92 0.27 -17.56
CA ASP A 51 14.83 0.55 -18.48
C ASP A 51 13.44 0.19 -17.87
N ALA A 52 12.35 0.52 -18.56
CA ALA A 52 11.00 0.33 -18.03
C ALA A 52 10.68 -1.14 -17.69
N GLU A 53 11.16 -2.08 -18.50
CA GLU A 53 11.00 -3.52 -18.28
C GLU A 53 11.80 -4.00 -17.06
N GLY A 54 13.03 -3.51 -16.93
CA GLY A 54 13.89 -3.79 -15.79
C GLY A 54 13.28 -3.26 -14.49
N LYS A 55 12.77 -2.03 -14.49
CA LYS A 55 12.04 -1.46 -13.34
C LYS A 55 10.83 -2.31 -12.97
N TYR A 56 10.02 -2.69 -13.95
CA TYR A 56 8.85 -3.54 -13.73
C TYR A 56 9.23 -4.89 -13.10
N THR A 57 10.26 -5.53 -13.61
CA THR A 57 10.77 -6.81 -13.11
C THR A 57 11.30 -6.68 -11.69
N LEU A 58 12.07 -5.62 -11.40
CA LEU A 58 12.57 -5.32 -10.06
C LEU A 58 11.44 -5.06 -9.07
N PHE A 59 10.43 -4.26 -9.43
CA PHE A 59 9.30 -3.99 -8.55
C PHE A 59 8.53 -5.27 -8.21
N ARG A 60 8.28 -6.15 -9.18
CA ARG A 60 7.69 -7.46 -8.92
C ARG A 60 8.51 -8.30 -7.97
N CYS A 61 9.83 -8.33 -8.16
CA CYS A 61 10.74 -9.05 -7.28
C CYS A 61 10.68 -8.51 -5.85
N LEU A 62 10.80 -7.19 -5.69
CA LEU A 62 10.81 -6.53 -4.39
C LEU A 62 9.48 -6.66 -3.65
N LEU A 63 8.34 -6.53 -4.34
CA LEU A 63 7.01 -6.75 -3.75
C LEU A 63 6.80 -8.19 -3.24
N LYS A 64 7.47 -9.17 -3.85
CA LYS A 64 7.36 -10.59 -3.46
C LYS A 64 8.36 -11.02 -2.40
N THR A 65 9.48 -10.32 -2.26
CA THR A 65 10.63 -10.80 -1.48
C THR A 65 11.03 -9.92 -0.30
N SER A 66 10.59 -8.66 -0.25
CA SER A 66 11.00 -7.73 0.81
C SER A 66 10.37 -8.05 2.17
N ASN A 67 9.11 -8.53 2.19
CA ASN A 67 8.36 -8.87 3.41
C ASN A 67 8.40 -7.77 4.48
N HIS A 68 8.33 -6.51 4.03
CA HIS A 68 8.40 -5.35 4.90
C HIS A 68 7.51 -4.23 4.35
N ALA A 69 6.39 -3.95 5.05
CA ALA A 69 5.34 -3.05 4.57
C ALA A 69 5.85 -1.66 4.15
N GLY A 70 6.79 -1.07 4.89
CA GLY A 70 7.40 0.21 4.52
C GLY A 70 8.24 0.18 3.23
N VAL A 71 8.90 -0.94 2.93
CA VAL A 71 9.68 -1.11 1.69
C VAL A 71 8.73 -1.36 0.52
N GLU A 72 7.71 -2.18 0.73
CA GLU A 72 6.67 -2.43 -0.27
C GLU A 72 5.90 -1.15 -0.60
N GLY A 73 5.56 -0.33 0.41
CA GLY A 73 4.99 1.00 0.22
C GLY A 73 5.88 1.93 -0.60
N TYR A 74 7.20 1.88 -0.37
CA TYR A 74 8.18 2.61 -1.19
C TYR A 74 8.20 2.15 -2.65
N VAL A 75 8.13 0.84 -2.88
CA VAL A 75 8.05 0.27 -4.24
C VAL A 75 6.74 0.67 -4.93
N ILE A 76 5.60 0.64 -4.23
CA ILE A 76 4.30 1.09 -4.73
C ILE A 76 4.35 2.57 -5.15
N GLN A 77 5.03 3.41 -4.37
CA GLN A 77 5.22 4.81 -4.72
C GLN A 77 6.08 4.98 -6.00
N ASN A 78 7.10 4.14 -6.19
CA ASN A 78 7.87 4.12 -7.45
C ASN A 78 7.03 3.65 -8.64
N ILE A 79 6.17 2.64 -8.45
CA ILE A 79 5.21 2.19 -9.46
C ILE A 79 4.29 3.35 -9.87
N LYS A 80 3.73 4.09 -8.91
CA LYS A 80 2.91 5.28 -9.18
C LYS A 80 3.64 6.30 -10.05
N ASN A 81 4.91 6.54 -9.77
CA ASN A 81 5.72 7.48 -10.56
C ASN A 81 5.92 7.00 -12.00
N GLN A 82 6.17 5.71 -12.20
CA GLN A 82 6.30 5.14 -13.55
C GLN A 82 4.99 5.16 -14.32
N ILE A 83 3.85 4.96 -13.65
CA ILE A 83 2.52 5.13 -14.25
C ILE A 83 2.33 6.59 -14.69
N ASP A 84 2.61 7.56 -13.81
CA ASP A 84 2.48 9.00 -14.13
C ASP A 84 3.33 9.42 -15.34
N LEU A 85 4.57 8.92 -15.42
CA LEU A 85 5.44 9.14 -16.58
C LEU A 85 4.87 8.49 -17.85
N SER A 86 4.33 7.28 -17.73
CA SER A 86 3.78 6.52 -18.87
C SER A 86 2.49 7.14 -19.41
N LEU A 87 1.64 7.69 -18.56
CA LEU A 87 0.42 8.39 -18.97
C LEU A 87 0.71 9.76 -19.62
N LYS A 88 1.83 10.40 -19.29
CA LYS A 88 2.23 11.71 -19.86
C LYS A 88 2.94 11.58 -21.22
N ARG A 89 3.62 10.47 -21.48
CA ARG A 89 4.37 10.25 -22.72
C ARG A 89 3.42 9.61 -23.74
N ALA A 90 3.27 10.23 -24.91
CA ALA A 90 2.37 9.75 -25.97
C ALA A 90 2.82 8.42 -26.64
N ASN A 91 3.98 7.85 -26.29
CA ASN A 91 4.48 6.57 -26.82
C ASN A 91 5.10 5.62 -25.76
N ASP A 92 4.86 4.33 -26.00
CA ASP A 92 5.64 3.08 -25.77
C ASP A 92 5.97 2.53 -24.38
N CYS A 93 5.61 3.16 -23.26
CA CYS A 93 5.77 2.49 -21.96
C CYS A 93 4.60 1.54 -21.62
N LYS A 94 4.57 0.39 -22.30
CA LYS A 94 3.54 -0.67 -22.10
C LYS A 94 3.65 -1.43 -20.78
N TRP A 95 4.75 -1.24 -20.03
CA TRP A 95 5.04 -1.97 -18.79
C TRP A 95 4.27 -1.43 -17.57
N PHE A 96 3.88 -0.15 -17.62
CA PHE A 96 3.13 0.53 -16.56
C PHE A 96 1.77 1.05 -17.04
N THR A 97 1.22 0.41 -18.06
CA THR A 97 -0.15 0.59 -18.57
C THR A 97 -0.74 -0.77 -18.95
N GLY A 98 -2.05 -0.83 -19.19
CA GLY A 98 -2.73 -2.04 -19.68
C GLY A 98 -2.45 -3.33 -18.87
N PRO A 99 -2.36 -4.49 -19.54
CA PRO A 99 -2.25 -5.80 -18.87
C PRO A 99 -1.04 -5.98 -17.95
N HIS A 100 0.11 -5.39 -18.29
CA HIS A 100 1.30 -5.46 -17.43
C HIS A 100 1.05 -4.75 -16.10
N LEU A 101 0.49 -3.54 -16.16
CA LEU A 101 0.10 -2.81 -14.96
C LEU A 101 -0.94 -3.58 -14.16
N VAL A 102 -1.99 -4.11 -14.79
CA VAL A 102 -3.01 -4.93 -14.11
C VAL A 102 -2.37 -6.06 -13.31
N SER A 103 -1.45 -6.80 -13.90
CA SER A 103 -0.78 -7.89 -13.22
C SER A 103 0.16 -7.41 -12.08
N LEU A 104 0.61 -6.16 -12.10
CA LEU A 104 1.35 -5.54 -11.01
C LEU A 104 0.40 -5.07 -9.90
N LEU A 105 -0.77 -4.53 -10.27
CA LEU A 105 -1.83 -4.17 -9.33
C LEU A 105 -2.36 -5.38 -8.57
N ASP A 106 -2.38 -6.57 -9.16
CA ASP A 106 -2.71 -7.82 -8.46
C ASP A 106 -1.78 -8.13 -7.28
N LEU A 107 -0.53 -7.64 -7.31
CA LEU A 107 0.41 -7.76 -6.19
C LEU A 107 0.23 -6.62 -5.16
N VAL A 108 -0.19 -5.44 -5.61
CA VAL A 108 -0.27 -4.22 -4.80
C VAL A 108 -1.60 -4.12 -4.04
N LEU A 109 -2.71 -4.43 -4.73
CA LEU A 109 -4.09 -4.35 -4.23
C LEU A 109 -4.52 -5.72 -3.68
N LEU A 110 -3.75 -6.25 -2.75
CA LEU A 110 -3.98 -7.53 -2.11
C LEU A 110 -3.72 -7.40 -0.60
N LEU A 111 -4.61 -8.00 0.19
CA LEU A 111 -4.39 -8.24 1.61
C LEU A 111 -3.91 -9.69 1.79
N PRO A 112 -2.71 -9.94 2.36
CA PRO A 112 -2.12 -11.29 2.46
C PRO A 112 -3.05 -12.34 3.08
N GLU A 113 -3.82 -11.93 4.09
CA GLU A 113 -4.75 -12.79 4.85
C GLU A 113 -6.19 -12.30 4.72
N GLY A 114 -6.50 -11.55 3.65
CA GLY A 114 -7.81 -10.94 3.46
C GLY A 114 -8.19 -10.05 4.65
N ALA A 115 -9.39 -10.24 5.19
CA ALA A 115 -9.91 -9.45 6.31
C ALA A 115 -9.18 -9.68 7.64
N GLU A 116 -8.41 -10.76 7.79
CA GLU A 116 -7.67 -11.10 9.02
C GLU A 116 -6.27 -10.48 9.06
N THR A 117 -5.83 -9.84 7.97
CA THR A 117 -4.52 -9.18 7.86
C THR A 117 -4.31 -8.19 9.02
N ASP A 118 -3.15 -8.26 9.68
CA ASP A 118 -2.74 -7.23 10.65
C ASP A 118 -2.59 -5.87 9.94
N LEU A 119 -3.60 -5.03 10.11
CA LEU A 119 -3.69 -3.72 9.46
C LEU A 119 -2.67 -2.72 10.02
N LEU A 120 -2.21 -2.87 11.26
CA LEU A 120 -1.20 -1.98 11.85
C LEU A 120 0.16 -2.29 11.25
N GLN A 121 0.55 -3.57 11.24
CA GLN A 121 1.81 -4.02 10.64
C GLN A 121 1.88 -3.70 9.13
N ASN A 122 0.74 -3.73 8.44
CA ASN A 122 0.65 -3.48 7.00
C ASN A 122 0.24 -2.04 6.63
N SER A 123 0.10 -1.14 7.61
CA SER A 123 -0.47 0.20 7.42
C SER A 123 0.24 1.01 6.31
N ASP A 124 1.58 1.02 6.29
CA ASP A 124 2.37 1.70 5.25
C ASP A 124 2.05 1.18 3.83
N ARG A 125 1.98 -0.15 3.67
CA ARG A 125 1.68 -0.79 2.38
C ARG A 125 0.24 -0.47 1.96
N ILE A 126 -0.72 -0.65 2.87
CA ILE A 126 -2.15 -0.42 2.61
C ILE A 126 -2.38 1.05 2.20
N MET A 127 -1.78 2.00 2.92
CA MET A 127 -1.88 3.42 2.59
C MET A 127 -1.26 3.74 1.23
N ALA A 128 -0.10 3.15 0.89
CA ALA A 128 0.48 3.32 -0.43
C ALA A 128 -0.42 2.74 -1.53
N SER A 129 -1.00 1.55 -1.32
CA SER A 129 -1.93 0.89 -2.24
C SER A 129 -3.21 1.71 -2.47
N LEU A 130 -3.83 2.21 -1.39
CA LEU A 130 -5.01 3.07 -1.50
C LEU A 130 -4.71 4.39 -2.22
N ASN A 131 -3.55 5.01 -1.94
CA ASN A 131 -3.15 6.23 -2.62
C ASN A 131 -2.82 6.01 -4.10
N LEU A 132 -2.27 4.85 -4.47
CA LEU A 132 -2.12 4.46 -5.87
C LEU A 132 -3.48 4.30 -6.55
N LEU A 133 -4.41 3.56 -5.94
CA LEU A 133 -5.75 3.37 -6.49
C LEU A 133 -6.49 4.71 -6.64
N ARG A 134 -6.40 5.58 -5.63
CA ARG A 134 -6.92 6.96 -5.69
C ARG A 134 -6.35 7.72 -6.88
N TYR A 135 -5.03 7.64 -7.09
CA TYR A 135 -4.38 8.30 -8.22
C TYR A 135 -4.91 7.77 -9.56
N LEU A 136 -5.02 6.44 -9.72
CA LEU A 136 -5.52 5.80 -10.94
C LEU A 136 -6.95 6.25 -11.28
N VAL A 137 -7.85 6.23 -10.30
CA VAL A 137 -9.26 6.66 -10.48
C VAL A 137 -9.37 8.13 -10.88
N ILE A 138 -8.46 8.99 -10.40
CA ILE A 138 -8.45 10.41 -10.74
C ILE A 138 -7.87 10.64 -12.14
N LYS A 139 -6.80 9.93 -12.49
CA LYS A 139 -5.99 10.23 -13.67
C LYS A 139 -6.38 9.46 -14.91
N ASP A 140 -6.77 8.20 -14.79
CA ASP A 140 -7.16 7.40 -15.94
C ASP A 140 -8.58 7.78 -16.38
N ASN A 141 -8.74 8.02 -17.68
CA ASN A 141 -10.04 8.31 -18.25
C ASN A 141 -10.81 7.01 -18.41
N GLU A 142 -12.01 6.93 -17.84
CA GLU A 142 -12.83 5.72 -17.82
C GLU A 142 -13.29 5.21 -19.19
N HIS A 143 -13.33 6.07 -20.22
CA HIS A 143 -13.66 5.67 -21.59
C HIS A 143 -12.44 5.15 -22.37
N ILE A 144 -11.24 5.66 -22.05
CA ILE A 144 -9.98 5.22 -22.69
C ILE A 144 -9.42 4.00 -21.96
N ASN A 145 -9.47 4.02 -20.63
CA ASN A 145 -9.02 2.98 -19.71
C ASN A 145 -7.59 2.52 -20.01
N GLN A 146 -6.67 3.49 -20.13
CA GLN A 146 -5.29 3.21 -20.53
C GLN A 146 -4.56 2.34 -19.51
N THR A 147 -4.94 2.45 -18.23
CA THR A 147 -4.32 1.68 -17.15
C THR A 147 -4.93 0.30 -16.98
N GLY A 148 -6.14 0.07 -17.50
CA GLY A 148 -6.93 -1.15 -17.27
C GLY A 148 -7.68 -1.16 -15.93
N VAL A 149 -7.52 -0.14 -15.07
CA VAL A 149 -8.12 -0.11 -13.72
C VAL A 149 -9.65 -0.20 -13.75
N TRP A 150 -10.30 0.34 -14.78
CA TRP A 150 -11.75 0.35 -14.89
C TRP A 150 -12.31 -1.03 -15.23
N THR A 151 -11.58 -1.83 -16.00
CA THR A 151 -11.93 -3.23 -16.29
C THR A 151 -11.82 -4.10 -15.03
N GLU A 152 -10.78 -3.87 -14.24
CA GLU A 152 -10.50 -4.66 -13.03
C GLU A 152 -11.27 -4.20 -11.79
N LEU A 153 -12.07 -3.14 -11.90
CA LEU A 153 -12.70 -2.48 -10.75
C LEU A 153 -13.54 -3.43 -9.89
N ASN A 154 -14.27 -4.37 -10.52
CA ASN A 154 -15.05 -5.36 -9.79
C ASN A 154 -14.15 -6.31 -8.99
N LYS A 155 -13.05 -6.78 -9.59
CA LYS A 155 -12.06 -7.63 -8.92
C LYS A 155 -11.41 -6.88 -7.76
N ILE A 156 -11.01 -5.63 -7.96
CA ILE A 156 -10.43 -4.76 -6.92
C ILE A 156 -11.41 -4.58 -5.75
N LYS A 157 -12.69 -4.32 -6.04
CA LYS A 157 -13.72 -4.20 -5.00
C LYS A 157 -13.86 -5.47 -4.16
N GLN A 158 -13.92 -6.64 -4.80
CA GLN A 158 -14.14 -7.90 -4.09
C GLN A 158 -12.91 -8.39 -3.34
N ASN A 159 -11.72 -8.21 -3.91
CA ASN A 159 -10.50 -8.83 -3.39
C ASN A 159 -9.68 -7.91 -2.48
N PHE A 160 -9.91 -6.60 -2.53
CA PHE A 160 -9.16 -5.62 -1.75
C PHE A 160 -10.05 -4.72 -0.91
N LEU A 161 -10.96 -3.94 -1.52
CA LEU A 161 -11.73 -2.91 -0.80
C LEU A 161 -12.70 -3.50 0.23
N LYS A 162 -13.47 -4.53 -0.14
CA LYS A 162 -14.39 -5.19 0.77
C LYS A 162 -13.68 -5.90 1.93
N PRO A 163 -12.65 -6.75 1.69
CA PRO A 163 -11.89 -7.34 2.80
C PRO A 163 -11.25 -6.29 3.70
N LEU A 164 -10.79 -5.16 3.16
CA LEU A 164 -10.24 -4.06 3.96
C LEU A 164 -11.29 -3.43 4.88
N HIS A 165 -12.52 -3.18 4.38
CA HIS A 165 -13.64 -2.74 5.20
C HIS A 165 -13.93 -3.72 6.34
N THR A 166 -14.01 -5.02 6.03
CA THR A 166 -14.24 -6.05 7.03
C THR A 166 -13.13 -6.07 8.08
N GLY A 167 -11.87 -6.02 7.65
CA GLY A 167 -10.71 -5.99 8.55
C GLY A 167 -10.68 -4.75 9.44
N LEU A 168 -11.05 -3.58 8.92
CA LEU A 168 -11.15 -2.33 9.69
C LEU A 168 -12.23 -2.44 10.76
N ASN A 169 -13.41 -2.94 10.41
CA ASN A 169 -14.51 -3.13 11.36
C ASN A 169 -14.15 -4.13 12.47
N MET A 170 -13.56 -5.27 12.10
CA MET A 170 -13.11 -6.28 13.06
C MET A 170 -12.02 -5.75 13.98
N SER A 171 -11.00 -5.09 13.41
CA SER A 171 -9.88 -4.53 14.18
C SER A 171 -10.36 -3.43 15.12
N ARG A 172 -11.20 -2.51 14.65
CA ARG A 172 -11.78 -1.45 15.49
C ARG A 172 -12.57 -2.02 16.66
N ALA A 173 -13.48 -2.95 16.41
CA ALA A 173 -14.28 -3.58 17.46
C ALA A 173 -13.41 -4.29 18.51
N HIS A 174 -12.34 -4.97 18.08
CA HIS A 174 -11.39 -5.62 18.99
C HIS A 174 -10.69 -4.61 19.90
N TYR A 175 -10.11 -3.56 19.33
CA TYR A 175 -9.36 -2.55 20.09
C TYR A 175 -10.26 -1.70 21.00
N GLU A 176 -11.48 -1.37 20.55
CA GLU A 176 -12.46 -0.67 21.38
C GLU A 176 -12.92 -1.52 22.58
N ALA A 177 -13.15 -2.82 22.37
CA ALA A 177 -13.47 -3.75 23.45
C ALA A 177 -12.32 -3.88 24.45
N GLU A 178 -11.07 -3.93 23.98
CA GLU A 178 -9.88 -3.98 24.85
C GLU A 178 -9.74 -2.70 25.69
N ILE A 179 -9.95 -1.53 25.08
CA ILE A 179 -9.95 -0.24 25.79
C ILE A 179 -11.03 -0.22 26.88
N LYS A 180 -12.25 -0.66 26.55
CA LYS A 180 -13.37 -0.70 27.50
C LYS A 180 -13.06 -1.62 28.68
N SER A 181 -12.60 -2.85 28.41
CA SER A 181 -12.21 -3.82 29.44
C SER A 181 -11.12 -3.27 30.36
N LYS A 182 -10.09 -2.61 29.82
CA LYS A 182 -9.02 -2.01 30.62
C LYS A 182 -9.50 -0.85 31.49
N LYS A 183 -10.44 -0.03 31.00
CA LYS A 183 -11.04 1.06 31.78
C LYS A 183 -11.91 0.53 32.92
N GLU A 184 -12.71 -0.49 32.68
CA GLU A 184 -13.57 -1.13 33.70
C GLU A 184 -12.73 -1.84 34.77
N ASN A 185 -11.69 -2.58 34.37
CA ASN A 185 -10.75 -3.22 35.30
C ASN A 185 -9.99 -2.20 36.17
N ARG A 186 -9.70 -0.99 35.65
CA ARG A 186 -9.10 0.09 36.43
C ARG A 186 -10.06 0.66 37.48
N GLN A 187 -11.37 0.68 37.20
CA GLN A 187 -12.40 1.10 38.16
C GLN A 187 -12.65 0.04 39.25
N ALA A 188 -12.55 -1.24 38.91
CA ALA A 188 -12.66 -2.35 39.86
C ALA A 188 -11.37 -2.58 40.69
N SER A 189 -10.20 -2.25 40.15
CA SER A 189 -8.86 -2.49 40.73
C SER A 189 -8.20 -1.23 41.29
N GLN A 190 -8.91 -0.41 42.07
CA GLN A 190 -8.26 0.64 42.88
C GLN A 190 -7.24 0.08 43.90
N ASN A 191 -7.07 -1.25 44.02
CA ASN A 191 -6.16 -1.89 44.98
C ASN A 191 -5.01 -2.75 44.41
N CYS A 192 -4.76 -2.84 43.10
CA CYS A 192 -3.56 -3.55 42.63
C CYS A 192 -2.95 -2.93 41.37
N LYS A 193 -1.73 -2.40 41.50
CA LYS A 193 -0.87 -2.03 40.38
C LYS A 193 -0.33 -3.31 39.75
N THR A 194 -1.06 -3.90 38.81
CA THR A 194 -0.57 -5.06 38.06
C THR A 194 0.50 -4.59 37.08
N VAL A 195 1.75 -4.77 37.48
CA VAL A 195 2.95 -4.45 36.70
C VAL A 195 3.26 -5.62 35.79
N CYS A 196 3.14 -5.44 34.47
CA CYS A 196 3.55 -6.46 33.50
C CYS A 196 5.02 -6.22 33.12
N SER A 197 5.94 -7.04 33.64
CA SER A 197 7.35 -6.97 33.27
C SER A 197 7.64 -7.97 32.14
N LEU A 198 7.94 -7.47 30.95
CA LEU A 198 8.42 -8.28 29.82
C LEU A 198 9.94 -8.14 29.72
N THR A 199 10.64 -9.26 29.60
CA THR A 199 12.09 -9.30 29.38
C THR A 199 12.33 -9.66 27.91
N VAL A 200 13.00 -8.79 27.15
CA VAL A 200 13.40 -9.06 25.76
C VAL A 200 14.90 -8.88 25.67
N GLY A 201 15.62 -9.93 25.26
CA GLY A 201 17.08 -9.88 25.09
C GLY A 201 17.90 -9.74 26.38
N GLY A 202 17.35 -10.09 27.54
CA GLY A 202 18.06 -9.99 28.83
C GLY A 202 17.98 -8.60 29.49
N GLU A 203 17.44 -7.60 28.79
CA GLU A 203 17.13 -6.29 29.37
C GLU A 203 15.66 -6.24 29.82
N LYS A 204 15.43 -5.77 31.05
CA LYS A 204 14.08 -5.52 31.57
C LYS A 204 13.53 -4.29 30.86
N MET A 205 12.49 -4.44 30.03
CA MET A 205 11.81 -3.28 29.48
C MET A 205 11.18 -2.44 30.62
N PRO A 206 11.16 -1.10 30.49
CA PRO A 206 10.48 -0.26 31.47
C PRO A 206 9.02 -0.71 31.58
N ASN A 207 8.55 -0.88 32.82
CA ASN A 207 7.20 -1.34 33.11
C ASN A 207 6.17 -0.42 32.43
N MET A 208 5.44 -0.94 31.45
CA MET A 208 4.42 -0.16 30.74
C MET A 208 3.21 0.03 31.67
N THR A 209 2.90 1.29 32.00
CA THR A 209 1.73 1.59 32.82
C THR A 209 0.44 1.33 32.03
N THR A 210 -0.68 1.09 32.72
CA THR A 210 -1.99 0.95 32.09
C THR A 210 -2.36 2.16 31.21
N GLU A 211 -1.92 3.36 31.60
CA GLU A 211 -2.12 4.58 30.82
C GLU A 211 -1.36 4.52 29.49
N MET A 212 -0.10 4.11 29.50
CA MET A 212 0.70 3.94 28.28
C MET A 212 0.09 2.86 27.38
N GLN A 213 -0.44 1.77 27.94
CA GLN A 213 -1.13 0.74 27.17
C GLN A 213 -2.38 1.28 26.47
N LEU A 214 -3.19 2.08 27.18
CA LEU A 214 -4.36 2.74 26.60
C LEU A 214 -3.95 3.69 25.47
N GLN A 215 -2.86 4.43 25.62
CA GLN A 215 -2.34 5.31 24.55
C GLN A 215 -1.95 4.53 23.30
N VAL A 216 -1.32 3.35 23.43
CA VAL A 216 -0.99 2.49 22.29
C VAL A 216 -2.26 2.00 21.58
N LEU A 217 -3.28 1.56 22.32
CA LEU A 217 -4.56 1.14 21.73
C LEU A 217 -5.26 2.31 21.01
N HIS A 218 -5.21 3.52 21.59
CA HIS A 218 -5.73 4.70 20.92
C HIS A 218 -4.95 5.07 19.64
N SER A 219 -3.62 4.91 19.64
CA SER A 219 -2.80 5.10 18.44
C SER A 219 -3.17 4.13 17.31
N ALA A 220 -3.55 2.90 17.66
CA ALA A 220 -4.04 1.92 16.68
C ALA A 220 -5.37 2.39 16.06
N LEU A 221 -6.32 2.85 16.88
CA LEU A 221 -7.60 3.38 16.39
C LEU A 221 -7.41 4.57 15.42
N PHE A 222 -6.50 5.50 15.72
CA PHE A 222 -6.19 6.60 14.79
C PHE A 222 -5.62 6.11 13.46
N THR A 223 -4.84 5.04 13.49
CA THR A 223 -4.31 4.43 12.25
C THR A 223 -5.46 3.84 11.42
N PHE A 224 -6.42 3.17 12.06
CA PHE A 224 -7.62 2.67 11.38
C PHE A 224 -8.47 3.80 10.80
N ASP A 225 -8.68 4.89 11.56
CA ASP A 225 -9.40 6.09 11.07
C ASP A 225 -8.72 6.69 9.83
N LEU A 226 -7.39 6.75 9.83
CA LEU A 226 -6.63 7.25 8.69
C LEU A 226 -6.83 6.37 7.45
N ILE A 227 -6.71 5.05 7.58
CA ILE A 227 -6.93 4.10 6.48
C ILE A 227 -8.37 4.21 5.95
N GLU A 228 -9.35 4.22 6.85
CA GLU A 228 -10.78 4.31 6.52
C GLU A 228 -11.11 5.61 5.78
N SER A 229 -10.52 6.74 6.20
CA SER A 229 -10.71 8.03 5.54
C SER A 229 -10.25 8.02 4.07
N VAL A 230 -9.12 7.35 3.78
CA VAL A 230 -8.60 7.23 2.41
C VAL A 230 -9.42 6.24 1.60
N LEU A 231 -9.82 5.12 2.22
CA LEU A 231 -10.69 4.12 1.60
C LEU A 231 -12.03 4.74 1.17
N ALA A 232 -12.71 5.44 2.08
CA ALA A 232 -13.97 6.13 1.79
C ALA A 232 -13.80 7.13 0.64
N ARG A 233 -12.68 7.88 0.62
CA ARG A 233 -12.39 8.82 -0.48
C ARG A 233 -12.18 8.12 -1.82
N VAL A 234 -11.54 6.95 -1.84
CA VAL A 234 -11.37 6.16 -3.07
C VAL A 234 -12.74 5.70 -3.60
N GLU A 235 -13.59 5.19 -2.73
CA GLU A 235 -14.92 4.70 -3.11
C GLU A 235 -15.84 5.81 -3.61
N GLU A 236 -15.82 6.98 -2.95
CA GLU A 236 -16.54 8.17 -3.38
C GLU A 236 -16.12 8.58 -4.82
N LEU A 237 -14.82 8.62 -5.09
CA LEU A 237 -14.30 8.95 -6.41
C LEU A 237 -14.73 7.94 -7.48
N ILE A 238 -14.70 6.64 -7.16
CA ILE A 238 -15.17 5.57 -8.03
C ILE A 238 -16.65 5.78 -8.37
N GLU A 239 -17.48 6.06 -7.36
CA GLU A 239 -18.92 6.25 -7.54
C GLU A 239 -19.23 7.47 -8.41
N LEU A 240 -18.57 8.61 -8.16
CA LEU A 240 -18.71 9.83 -8.95
C LEU A 240 -18.38 9.61 -10.43
N LYS A 241 -17.32 8.85 -10.70
CA LYS A 241 -16.89 8.51 -12.07
C LYS A 241 -17.90 7.61 -12.78
N ILE A 242 -18.41 6.58 -12.10
CA ILE A 242 -19.43 5.69 -12.66
C ILE A 242 -20.73 6.45 -12.97
N LYS A 243 -21.20 7.30 -12.05
CA LYS A 243 -22.40 8.13 -12.25
C LYS A 243 -22.24 9.06 -13.46
N THR A 244 -21.10 9.71 -13.58
CA THR A 244 -20.80 10.60 -14.73
C THR A 244 -20.88 9.88 -16.07
N VAL A 245 -20.45 8.61 -16.14
CA VAL A 245 -20.57 7.79 -17.36
C VAL A 245 -22.03 7.45 -17.65
N ALA A 246 -22.78 7.04 -16.64
CA ALA A 246 -24.20 6.69 -16.79
C ALA A 246 -25.02 7.88 -17.33
N ASP A 247 -24.84 9.08 -16.75
CA ASP A 247 -25.57 10.28 -17.14
C ASP A 247 -25.26 10.72 -18.58
N LYS A 248 -23.99 10.62 -19.00
CA LYS A 248 -23.57 10.91 -20.39
C LYS A 248 -24.19 9.95 -21.40
N ASN A 249 -24.28 8.67 -21.06
CA ASN A 249 -24.90 7.67 -21.94
C ASN A 249 -26.40 7.92 -22.14
N ILE A 250 -27.11 8.35 -21.09
CA ILE A 250 -28.55 8.69 -21.15
C ILE A 250 -28.78 9.98 -21.97
N GLY A 251 -27.94 11.01 -21.77
CA GLY A 251 -28.03 12.26 -22.52
C GLY A 251 -27.69 12.13 -24.02
N GLY A 252 -26.81 11.19 -24.39
CA GLY A 252 -26.49 10.88 -25.79
C GLY A 252 -27.62 10.15 -26.53
N GLN A 253 -28.32 9.24 -25.85
CA GLN A 253 -29.45 8.50 -26.43
C GLN A 253 -30.66 9.41 -26.75
N MET A 254 -30.92 10.43 -25.92
CA MET A 254 -32.00 11.40 -26.18
C MET A 254 -31.74 12.33 -27.38
N LYS A 255 -30.48 12.61 -27.71
CA LYS A 255 -30.13 13.43 -28.89
C LYS A 255 -30.27 12.67 -30.20
N HIS A 256 -29.96 11.37 -30.21
CA HIS A 256 -30.14 10.51 -31.39
C HIS A 256 -31.58 10.13 -31.69
N SER A 257 -32.50 10.28 -30.74
CA SER A 257 -33.94 10.04 -30.93
C SER A 257 -34.73 11.29 -31.32
N MET A 258 -34.05 12.45 -31.44
CA MET A 258 -34.60 13.72 -31.92
C MET A 258 -33.97 14.19 -33.25
N SER A 259 -33.16 13.33 -33.90
CA SER A 259 -32.59 13.56 -35.24
C SER A 259 -33.21 12.60 -36.25
#